data_AF-A0A8X7UY73-F1
#
_entry.id   AF-A0A8X7UY73-F1
#
_cell.length_a   1.000
_cell.length_b   1.000
_cell.length_c   1.000
_cell.angle_alpha   90.00
_cell.angle_beta   90.00
_cell.angle_gamma   90.00
#
_symmetry.space_group_name_H-M   'P 1'
#
loop_
_entity.id
_entity.type
_entity.pdbx_description
1 polymer ?
#
loop_
_entity_poly.entity_id
_entity_poly.type
_entity_poly.pdbx_seq_one_letter_code
_entity_poly.pdbx_strand_id
1 'polypeptide(L)'
;MRVEHLLKLKISLRRKSVRGCIVSQDLSVLNLVILKKAEKDLPGLTDTEKPRMRGPTRASKIRKLFNLTKDDDDVRKYVNTYRRNLVAFGRVLKVILPDSLNRPLLSPALRLSGQKLLPSRLKKQRDRRSESLAQEEV
;
A
#
# COMPACT_ATOMS: atom_id res chain seq x y z
N MET A 1 10.29 37.89 8.22
CA MET A 1 9.05 37.09 8.08
C MET A 1 9.36 35.67 8.51
N ARG A 2 8.62 35.20 9.52
CA ARG A 2 9.09 34.30 10.58
C ARG A 2 9.29 32.84 10.13
N VAL A 3 10.37 32.25 10.60
CA VAL A 3 10.82 30.86 10.41
C VAL A 3 9.99 29.85 11.25
N GLU A 4 8.72 30.14 11.49
CA GLU A 4 7.86 29.38 12.43
C GLU A 4 7.25 28.10 11.83
N HIS A 5 7.44 27.83 10.54
CA HIS A 5 6.83 26.65 9.88
C HIS A 5 7.63 25.35 9.99
N LEU A 6 8.87 25.39 10.48
CA LEU A 6 9.80 24.23 10.43
C LEU A 6 9.91 23.42 11.73
N LEU A 7 9.22 23.79 12.81
CA LEU A 7 9.33 23.14 14.14
C LEU A 7 8.20 22.15 14.50
N LYS A 8 7.29 21.81 13.58
CA LYS A 8 6.24 20.79 13.82
C LYS A 8 6.74 19.33 13.70
N LEU A 9 8.04 19.12 13.48
CA LEU A 9 8.64 17.79 13.19
C LEU A 9 9.46 17.19 14.34
N LYS A 10 9.32 17.72 15.56
CA LYS A 10 9.72 17.02 16.79
C LYS A 10 8.45 16.67 17.55
N ILE A 11 8.33 15.42 18.01
CA ILE A 11 7.17 14.97 18.80
C ILE A 11 6.95 15.94 19.96
N SER A 12 5.94 16.79 19.82
CA SER A 12 5.53 17.76 20.83
C SER A 12 4.15 17.34 21.33
N LEU A 13 4.06 16.92 22.59
CA LEU A 13 2.78 16.63 23.21
C LEU A 13 2.06 17.96 23.47
N ARG A 14 0.99 18.22 22.70
CA ARG A 14 0.14 19.41 22.86
C ARG A 14 -1.18 19.00 23.50
N ARG A 15 -1.55 19.67 24.59
CA ARG A 15 -2.89 19.51 25.19
C ARG A 15 -3.94 20.14 24.27
N LYS A 16 -5.01 19.39 23.99
CA LYS A 16 -6.20 19.84 23.26
C LYS A 16 -7.43 19.41 24.05
N SER A 17 -8.44 20.27 24.16
CA SER A 17 -9.76 19.84 24.61
C SER A 17 -10.40 19.00 23.52
N VAL A 18 -10.99 17.87 23.92
CA VAL A 18 -11.70 16.95 23.03
C VAL A 18 -12.99 16.56 23.74
N ARG A 19 -14.03 16.32 22.94
CA ARG A 19 -15.33 15.87 23.42
C ARG A 19 -15.31 14.33 23.54
N GLY A 20 -15.89 13.78 24.60
CA GLY A 20 -16.03 12.32 24.80
C GLY A 20 -16.89 11.60 23.73
N CYS A 21 -17.08 10.29 23.85
CA CYS A 21 -17.79 9.47 22.86
C CYS A 21 -19.32 9.38 23.04
N ILE A 22 -19.86 9.65 24.23
CA ILE A 22 -21.28 9.43 24.59
C ILE A 22 -22.17 10.49 23.97
N VAL A 23 -23.13 10.20 23.09
CA VAL A 23 -23.95 11.23 22.43
C VAL A 23 -24.76 12.07 23.46
N SER A 24 -24.70 13.39 23.35
CA SER A 24 -25.46 14.36 24.17
C SER A 24 -26.12 15.42 23.27
N GLN A 25 -27.10 16.15 23.80
CA GLN A 25 -27.82 17.20 23.07
C GLN A 25 -26.93 18.40 22.69
N ASP A 26 -25.77 18.55 23.34
CA ASP A 26 -24.83 19.65 23.08
C ASP A 26 -24.03 19.48 21.78
N LEU A 27 -24.16 18.32 21.11
CA LEU A 27 -23.47 18.05 19.84
C LEU A 27 -24.19 18.72 18.67
N SER A 28 -23.46 19.52 17.89
CA SER A 28 -24.03 20.18 16.70
C SER A 28 -24.19 19.24 15.50
N VAL A 29 -23.31 18.24 15.33
CA VAL A 29 -23.28 17.36 14.14
C VAL A 29 -22.92 15.94 14.53
N LEU A 30 -23.61 14.96 13.94
CA LEU A 30 -23.29 13.53 14.01
C LEU A 30 -22.97 12.99 12.61
N ASN A 31 -21.90 12.20 12.51
CA ASN A 31 -21.53 11.50 11.27
C ASN A 31 -21.99 10.04 11.37
N LEU A 32 -22.98 9.66 10.57
CA LEU A 32 -23.55 8.31 10.53
C LEU A 32 -23.19 7.61 9.20
N VAL A 33 -23.24 6.28 9.20
CA VAL A 33 -22.99 5.44 8.00
C VAL A 33 -24.14 4.44 7.84
N ILE A 34 -24.68 4.33 6.64
CA ILE A 34 -25.74 3.38 6.30
C ILE A 34 -25.15 1.98 6.11
N LEU A 35 -25.69 0.99 6.80
CA LEU A 35 -25.25 -0.41 6.69
C LEU A 35 -26.14 -1.26 5.78
N LYS A 36 -27.45 -0.99 5.75
CA LYS A 36 -28.44 -1.72 4.94
C LYS A 36 -29.37 -0.74 4.24
N LYS A 37 -29.72 -1.01 2.97
CA LYS A 37 -30.74 -0.25 2.25
C LYS A 37 -32.14 -0.64 2.74
N ALA A 38 -33.03 0.33 2.82
CA ALA A 38 -34.46 0.12 3.10
C ALA A 38 -35.24 -0.03 1.78
N GLU A 39 -36.56 -0.19 1.86
CA GLU A 39 -37.45 -0.29 0.68
C GLU A 39 -37.49 0.99 -0.16
N LYS A 40 -37.26 2.15 0.46
CA LYS A 40 -37.25 3.45 -0.22
C LYS A 40 -35.82 3.95 -0.38
N ASP A 41 -35.48 4.33 -1.60
CA ASP A 41 -34.22 5.01 -1.90
C ASP A 41 -34.26 6.47 -1.41
N LEU A 42 -33.09 6.95 -0.98
CA LEU A 42 -32.88 8.30 -0.47
C LEU A 42 -32.18 9.15 -1.55
N PRO A 43 -32.82 10.26 -1.98
CA PRO A 43 -32.28 11.06 -3.07
C PRO A 43 -30.90 11.63 -2.72
N GLY A 44 -29.95 11.46 -3.64
CA GLY A 44 -28.59 12.00 -3.52
C GLY A 44 -27.59 11.16 -2.70
N LEU A 45 -28.03 10.05 -2.09
CA LEU A 45 -27.13 9.11 -1.41
C LEU A 45 -27.15 7.71 -2.04
N THR A 46 -28.33 7.14 -2.25
CA THR A 46 -28.47 5.79 -2.80
C THR A 46 -28.53 5.77 -4.32
N ASP A 47 -28.92 6.86 -4.96
CA ASP A 47 -29.19 6.92 -6.40
C ASP A 47 -27.92 6.99 -7.25
N THR A 48 -26.86 7.60 -6.73
CA THR A 48 -25.63 7.85 -7.49
C THR A 48 -24.48 7.00 -6.96
N GLU A 49 -23.89 6.19 -7.83
CA GLU A 49 -22.67 5.45 -7.50
C GLU A 49 -21.42 6.29 -7.79
N LYS A 50 -20.66 6.62 -6.74
CA LYS A 50 -19.37 7.32 -6.89
C LYS A 50 -18.24 6.29 -7.06
N PRO A 51 -17.56 6.25 -8.22
CA PRO A 51 -16.48 5.29 -8.43
C PRO A 51 -15.28 5.61 -7.55
N ARG A 52 -14.49 4.58 -7.23
CA ARG A 52 -13.25 4.74 -6.47
C ARG A 52 -12.26 5.62 -7.22
N MET A 53 -11.76 6.65 -6.54
CA MET A 53 -10.83 7.62 -7.13
C MET A 53 -9.44 7.04 -7.43
N ARG A 54 -9.02 6.01 -6.70
CA ARG A 54 -7.70 5.38 -6.87
C ARG A 54 -7.85 3.86 -6.87
N GLY A 55 -7.15 3.22 -7.81
CA GLY A 55 -7.01 1.78 -7.86
C GLY A 55 -5.96 1.25 -6.88
N PRO A 56 -5.90 -0.08 -6.68
CA PRO A 56 -4.84 -0.71 -5.90
C PRO A 56 -3.45 -0.42 -6.48
N THR A 57 -2.49 -0.08 -5.61
CA THR A 57 -1.10 0.19 -6.01
C THR A 57 -0.19 -1.04 -5.93
N ARG A 58 -0.50 -2.01 -5.07
CA ARG A 58 0.37 -3.18 -4.83
C ARG A 58 0.05 -4.30 -5.81
N ALA A 59 1.08 -4.94 -6.36
CA ALA A 59 0.92 -6.03 -7.33
C ALA A 59 0.03 -7.18 -6.84
N SER A 60 0.17 -7.62 -5.58
CA SER A 60 -0.68 -8.67 -5.02
C SER A 60 -2.16 -8.29 -4.94
N LYS A 61 -2.49 -7.01 -4.73
CA LYS A 61 -3.88 -6.53 -4.71
C LYS A 61 -4.44 -6.35 -6.12
N ILE A 62 -3.62 -5.96 -7.09
CA ILE A 62 -4.01 -5.87 -8.49
C ILE A 62 -4.34 -7.26 -9.04
N ARG A 63 -3.47 -8.26 -8.77
CA ARG A 63 -3.71 -9.66 -9.13
C ARG A 63 -5.01 -10.20 -8.56
N LYS A 64 -5.32 -9.91 -7.30
CA LYS A 64 -6.61 -10.29 -6.67
C LYS A 64 -7.82 -9.58 -7.26
N LEU A 65 -7.67 -8.34 -7.72
CA LEU A 65 -8.78 -7.56 -8.27
C LEU A 65 -9.15 -8.05 -9.68
N PHE A 66 -8.15 -8.35 -10.49
CA PHE A 66 -8.32 -8.80 -11.88
C PHE A 66 -8.19 -10.33 -12.04
N ASN A 67 -8.13 -11.08 -10.93
CA ASN A 67 -7.94 -12.54 -10.89
C ASN A 67 -6.78 -13.06 -11.75
N LEU A 68 -5.66 -12.33 -11.77
CA LEU A 68 -4.46 -12.69 -12.53
C LEU A 68 -3.61 -13.71 -11.77
N THR A 69 -3.06 -14.68 -12.48
CA THR A 69 -2.03 -15.59 -11.99
C THR A 69 -0.66 -14.89 -12.00
N LYS A 70 0.36 -15.55 -11.44
CA LYS A 70 1.70 -14.96 -11.36
C LYS A 70 2.46 -15.04 -12.68
N ASP A 71 2.13 -16.04 -13.50
CA ASP A 71 2.96 -16.51 -14.61
C ASP A 71 2.44 -16.04 -15.96
N ASP A 72 1.12 -15.84 -16.10
CA ASP A 72 0.50 -15.51 -17.39
C ASP A 72 0.55 -14.01 -17.72
N ASP A 73 0.45 -13.11 -16.72
CA ASP A 73 0.17 -11.69 -16.96
C ASP A 73 1.01 -10.65 -16.20
N ASP A 74 1.44 -9.65 -16.96
CA ASP A 74 2.13 -8.46 -16.48
C ASP A 74 1.17 -7.45 -15.81
N VAL A 75 1.36 -7.26 -14.51
CA VAL A 75 0.57 -6.36 -13.65
C VAL A 75 0.57 -4.89 -14.14
N ARG A 76 1.62 -4.46 -14.84
CA ARG A 76 1.82 -3.06 -15.26
C ARG A 76 0.74 -2.55 -16.20
N LYS A 77 0.15 -3.43 -17.02
CA LYS A 77 -0.93 -3.08 -17.96
C LYS A 77 -2.20 -2.63 -17.23
N TYR A 78 -2.48 -3.22 -16.08
CA TYR A 78 -3.69 -3.03 -15.29
C TYR A 78 -3.63 -1.87 -14.27
N VAL A 79 -2.47 -1.25 -14.10
CA VAL A 79 -2.26 -0.13 -13.16
C VAL A 79 -2.93 1.16 -13.66
N ASN A 80 -3.12 1.31 -14.98
CA ASN A 80 -3.55 2.56 -15.59
C ASN A 80 -5.07 2.72 -15.71
N THR A 81 -5.87 1.69 -15.40
CA THR A 81 -7.33 1.67 -15.63
C THR A 81 -8.09 2.70 -14.80
N TYR A 82 -7.57 3.10 -13.64
CA TYR A 82 -8.24 4.05 -12.73
C TYR A 82 -7.69 5.49 -12.83
N ARG A 83 -6.83 5.79 -13.81
CA ARG A 83 -6.30 7.15 -13.99
C ARG A 83 -7.36 8.02 -14.68
N ARG A 84 -7.70 9.16 -14.06
CA ARG A 84 -8.37 10.25 -14.80
C ARG A 84 -7.31 11.10 -15.47
N ASN A 85 -7.52 11.41 -16.74
CA ASN A 85 -6.80 12.50 -17.41
C ASN A 85 -7.31 13.81 -16.78
N LEU A 86 -6.46 14.46 -15.98
CA LEU A 86 -6.79 15.77 -15.44
C LEU A 86 -6.54 16.79 -16.54
N VAL A 87 -7.61 17.39 -17.06
CA VAL A 87 -7.47 18.55 -17.94
C VAL A 87 -7.44 19.77 -17.05
N ALA A 88 -6.28 20.42 -16.94
CA ALA A 88 -6.15 21.72 -16.31
C ALA A 88 -5.61 22.68 -17.38
N PHE A 89 -6.25 23.83 -17.55
CA PHE A 89 -5.84 24.86 -18.51
C PHE A 89 -5.67 24.34 -19.96
N GLY A 90 -6.62 23.53 -20.44
CA GLY A 90 -6.61 23.01 -21.82
C GLY A 90 -5.51 21.99 -22.13
N ARG A 91 -4.69 21.60 -21.15
CA ARG A 91 -3.65 20.57 -21.30
C ARG A 91 -3.97 19.36 -20.45
N VAL A 92 -3.79 18.17 -21.02
CA VAL A 92 -3.92 16.90 -20.30
C VAL A 92 -2.69 16.71 -19.42
N LEU A 93 -2.83 16.93 -18.10
CA LEU A 93 -1.81 16.58 -17.13
C LEU A 93 -1.86 15.08 -16.85
N LYS A 94 -0.81 14.36 -17.23
CA LYS A 94 -0.62 12.96 -16.84
C LYS A 94 -0.25 12.92 -15.36
N VAL A 95 -1.08 12.26 -14.55
CA VAL A 95 -0.72 11.94 -13.16
C VAL A 95 0.43 10.94 -13.19
N ILE A 96 1.64 11.43 -12.89
CA ILE A 96 2.86 10.64 -12.78
C ILE A 96 2.64 9.62 -11.66
N LEU A 97 2.81 8.32 -11.95
CA LEU A 97 2.85 7.32 -10.87
C LEU A 97 4.09 7.61 -10.03
N PRO A 98 4.07 7.50 -8.69
CA PRO A 98 5.34 7.32 -8.01
C PRO A 98 5.98 6.06 -8.60
N ASP A 99 7.24 6.16 -9.02
CA ASP A 99 8.05 5.05 -9.57
C ASP A 99 8.11 3.82 -8.64
N SER A 100 7.53 3.90 -7.45
CA SER A 100 7.50 2.89 -6.39
C SER A 100 6.69 1.64 -6.69
N LEU A 101 6.01 1.55 -7.85
CA LEU A 101 5.53 0.25 -8.37
C LEU A 101 6.67 -0.57 -8.99
N ASN A 102 7.82 0.08 -9.25
CA ASN A 102 9.12 -0.57 -9.36
C ASN A 102 9.76 -0.65 -7.96
N ARG A 103 9.25 -1.51 -7.07
CA ARG A 103 10.23 -2.32 -6.35
C ARG A 103 10.73 -3.27 -7.43
N PRO A 104 11.97 -3.12 -7.96
CA PRO A 104 12.49 -4.11 -8.87
C PRO A 104 12.30 -5.46 -8.18
N LEU A 105 11.76 -6.44 -8.91
CA LEU A 105 11.75 -7.84 -8.51
C LEU A 105 13.18 -8.23 -8.17
N LEU A 106 13.69 -7.97 -6.96
CA LEU A 106 15.10 -8.05 -6.57
C LEU A 106 16.05 -7.55 -7.68
N SER A 107 16.56 -6.30 -7.59
CA SER A 107 17.45 -5.75 -8.62
C SER A 107 18.50 -6.79 -9.06
N PRO A 108 18.90 -6.85 -10.34
CA PRO A 108 19.89 -7.84 -10.79
C PRO A 108 21.12 -7.89 -9.87
N ALA A 109 21.54 -6.73 -9.36
CA ALA A 109 22.58 -6.60 -8.34
C ALA A 109 22.28 -7.34 -7.02
N LEU A 110 21.06 -7.24 -6.47
CA LEU A 110 20.63 -7.97 -5.26
C LEU A 110 20.44 -9.48 -5.51
N ARG A 111 20.05 -9.90 -6.72
CA ARG A 111 20.02 -11.32 -7.13
C ARG A 111 21.43 -11.89 -7.20
N LEU A 112 22.36 -11.16 -7.82
CA LEU A 112 23.76 -11.52 -7.95
C LEU A 112 24.46 -11.56 -6.59
N SER A 113 24.19 -10.61 -5.68
CA SER A 113 24.76 -10.64 -4.33
C SER A 113 24.26 -11.83 -3.52
N GLY A 114 22.97 -12.19 -3.65
CA GLY A 114 22.41 -13.40 -3.07
C GLY A 114 23.06 -14.67 -3.62
N GLN A 115 23.18 -14.79 -4.95
CA GLN A 115 23.83 -15.94 -5.61
C GLN A 115 25.29 -16.11 -5.19
N LYS A 116 26.04 -15.03 -4.97
CA LYS A 116 27.44 -15.09 -4.49
C LYS A 116 27.57 -15.64 -3.07
N LEU A 117 26.57 -15.43 -2.23
CA LEU A 117 26.57 -15.85 -0.82
C LEU A 117 26.00 -17.26 -0.61
N LEU A 118 25.37 -17.88 -1.62
CA LEU A 118 24.75 -19.19 -1.47
C LEU A 118 25.78 -20.34 -1.44
N PRO A 119 26.83 -20.36 -2.29
CA PRO A 119 27.85 -21.41 -2.23
C PRO A 119 28.58 -21.45 -0.89
N SER A 120 28.89 -20.29 -0.30
CA SER A 120 29.56 -20.21 1.00
C SER A 120 28.65 -20.66 2.16
N ARG A 121 27.34 -20.40 2.09
CA ARG A 121 26.37 -20.95 3.03
C ARG A 121 26.22 -22.47 2.90
N LEU A 122 26.13 -22.99 1.67
CA LEU A 122 26.03 -24.43 1.41
C LEU A 122 27.28 -25.18 1.83
N LYS A 123 28.47 -24.60 1.62
CA LYS A 123 29.73 -25.17 2.10
C LYS A 123 29.76 -25.25 3.63
N LYS A 124 29.44 -24.15 4.33
CA LYS A 124 29.31 -24.17 5.81
C LYS A 124 28.29 -25.20 6.33
N GLN A 125 27.20 -25.45 5.61
CA GLN A 125 26.24 -26.49 6.00
C GLN A 125 26.80 -27.90 5.79
N ARG A 126 27.56 -28.14 4.71
CA ARG A 126 28.23 -29.43 4.47
C ARG A 126 29.31 -29.69 5.51
N ASP A 127 30.13 -28.68 5.81
CA ASP A 127 31.22 -28.79 6.78
C ASP A 127 30.67 -29.11 8.19
N ARG A 128 29.59 -28.43 8.61
CA ARG A 128 28.87 -28.75 9.85
C ARG A 128 28.28 -30.15 9.87
N ARG A 129 27.80 -30.65 8.72
CA ARG A 129 27.23 -32.00 8.60
C ARG A 129 28.32 -33.07 8.65
N SER A 130 29.50 -32.82 8.08
CA SER A 130 30.65 -33.73 8.24
C SER A 130 31.19 -33.71 9.66
N GLU A 131 31.21 -32.55 10.32
CA GLU A 131 31.61 -32.43 11.73
C GLU A 131 30.66 -33.22 12.65
N SER A 132 29.34 -33.17 12.42
CA SER A 132 28.38 -33.96 13.21
C SER A 132 28.51 -35.47 12.96
N LEU A 133 28.76 -35.89 11.71
CA LEU A 133 28.95 -37.32 11.39
C LEU A 133 30.26 -37.86 11.98
N ALA A 134 31.33 -37.07 11.96
CA ALA A 134 32.62 -37.45 12.57
C ALA A 134 32.55 -37.51 14.11
N GLN A 135 31.59 -36.82 14.74
CA GLN A 135 31.32 -36.91 16.18
C GLN A 135 30.45 -38.12 16.55
N GLU A 136 29.70 -38.68 15.61
CA GLU A 136 28.91 -39.91 15.79
C GLU A 136 29.72 -41.20 15.55
N GLU A 137 30.85 -41.11 14.83
CA GLU A 137 31.73 -42.25 14.49
C GLU A 137 32.83 -42.53 15.55
N VAL A 138 32.84 -41.81 16.69
CA VAL A 138 33.77 -41.99 17.83
C VAL A 138 32.98 -42.44 19.06
#